data_AF-A0A7K1CCG8-F1
#
_entry.id   AF-A0A7K1CCG8-F1
#
_cell.length_a   1.000
_cell.length_b   1.000
_cell.length_c   1.000
_cell.angle_alpha   90.00
_cell.angle_beta   90.00
_cell.angle_gamma   90.00
#
_symmetry.space_group_name_H-M   'P 1'
#
loop_
_entity.id
_entity.type
_entity.pdbx_description
1 polymer ?
#
loop_
_entity_poly.entity_id
_entity_poly.type
_entity_poly.pdbx_seq_one_letter_code
_entity_poly.pdbx_strand_id
1 'polypeptide(L)'
;MELTQLKNTIRFPLIALIFTWFSFMAAIYIGIRNPQVTYDNNGQPIYPEPYVAMQTYVILLGITVFALVALQSLLKALAIRSKNESSLARASHRFNNLGVILSLLAGSIFAIGNFLGAWNSYDPNNDPVLIRFLNVYLPIILATALVVFVILRAFVFRKDAPDIPNVEKDESLAKLQRAVGLAYASPIIGTAIAIIFGLIVYDITKTDLDTWIWVVIQVIIATSIILGTRFAASAKQARPLPPRERRSGVAAVSLNFVLSIVFGVAVLFMSFSLGAQAVDSLLYWPEWREGMPQSEYVAKLSDLTFGWFVSDFLPALFLLLLAEFGIYRTLLIRNLEKTQD
;
A
#
# COMPACT_ATOMS: atom_id res chain seq x y z
N MET A 1 -27.99 11.44 13.12
CA MET A 1 -26.69 12.01 12.71
C MET A 1 -25.56 10.98 12.75
N GLU A 2 -25.46 10.16 13.81
CA GLU A 2 -24.39 9.16 13.96
C GLU A 2 -24.35 8.07 12.87
N LEU A 3 -25.51 7.58 12.39
CA LEU A 3 -25.55 6.57 11.32
C LEU A 3 -24.92 7.07 10.02
N THR A 4 -25.13 8.33 9.65
CA THR A 4 -24.54 8.93 8.45
C THR A 4 -23.03 9.09 8.61
N GLN A 5 -22.57 9.53 9.78
CA GLN A 5 -21.14 9.62 10.09
C GLN A 5 -20.48 8.23 10.03
N LEU A 6 -21.15 7.20 10.54
CA LEU A 6 -20.66 5.83 10.49
C LEU A 6 -20.60 5.28 9.05
N LYS A 7 -21.63 5.53 8.23
CA LYS A 7 -21.59 5.20 6.80
C LYS A 7 -20.41 5.88 6.09
N ASN A 8 -20.12 7.13 6.44
CA ASN A 8 -19.00 7.87 5.85
C ASN A 8 -17.63 7.27 6.22
N THR A 9 -17.47 6.70 7.43
CA THR A 9 -16.23 5.97 7.78
C THR A 9 -15.96 4.74 6.91
N ILE A 10 -16.97 4.21 6.22
CA ILE A 10 -16.80 3.12 5.23
C ILE A 10 -16.62 3.70 3.83
N ARG A 11 -17.34 4.76 3.47
CA ARG A 11 -17.26 5.38 2.14
C ARG A 11 -15.92 6.01 1.84
N PHE A 12 -15.32 6.73 2.79
CA PHE A 12 -14.10 7.49 2.52
C PHE A 12 -12.90 6.62 2.12
N PRO A 13 -12.60 5.48 2.79
CA PRO A 13 -11.54 4.59 2.33
C PRO A 13 -11.77 4.02 0.93
N LEU A 14 -13.03 3.75 0.55
CA LEU A 14 -13.38 3.30 -0.80
C LEU A 14 -13.10 4.41 -1.82
N ILE A 15 -13.55 5.64 -1.55
CA ILE A 15 -13.22 6.79 -2.42
C ILE A 15 -11.69 7.01 -2.52
N ALA A 16 -10.96 6.82 -1.43
CA ALA A 16 -9.51 6.89 -1.45
C ALA A 16 -8.86 5.75 -2.26
N LEU A 17 -9.50 4.59 -2.35
CA LEU A 17 -9.07 3.50 -3.22
C LEU A 17 -9.23 3.88 -4.70
N ILE A 18 -10.33 4.54 -5.08
CA ILE A 18 -10.49 5.13 -6.42
C ILE A 18 -9.34 6.10 -6.73
N PHE A 19 -9.04 7.02 -5.81
CA PHE A 19 -7.93 7.95 -5.97
C PHE A 19 -6.58 7.22 -6.14
N THR A 20 -6.36 6.15 -5.37
CA THR A 20 -5.15 5.33 -5.44
C THR A 20 -5.03 4.67 -6.80
N TRP A 21 -6.11 4.09 -7.30
CA TRP A 21 -6.17 3.47 -8.61
C TRP A 21 -5.79 4.47 -9.71
N PHE A 22 -6.41 5.66 -9.73
CA PHE A 22 -6.06 6.71 -10.69
C PHE A 22 -4.61 7.18 -10.55
N SER A 23 -4.10 7.29 -9.32
CA SER A 23 -2.70 7.63 -9.07
C SER A 23 -1.76 6.58 -9.68
N PHE A 24 -2.09 5.29 -9.57
CA PHE A 24 -1.27 4.22 -10.15
C PHE A 24 -1.32 4.26 -11.68
N MET A 25 -2.49 4.48 -12.27
CA MET A 25 -2.64 4.64 -13.72
C MET A 25 -1.85 5.84 -14.24
N ALA A 26 -1.96 6.98 -13.56
CA ALA A 26 -1.21 8.19 -13.88
C ALA A 26 0.31 7.96 -13.74
N ALA A 27 0.74 7.22 -12.72
CA ALA A 27 2.14 6.87 -12.54
C ALA A 27 2.67 6.00 -13.70
N ILE A 28 1.91 4.98 -14.13
CA ILE A 28 2.30 4.17 -15.30
C ILE A 28 2.40 5.05 -16.54
N TYR A 29 1.43 5.93 -16.76
CA TYR A 29 1.43 6.87 -17.88
C TYR A 29 2.62 7.85 -17.87
N ILE A 30 3.04 8.29 -16.69
CA ILE A 30 4.26 9.08 -16.53
C ILE A 30 5.49 8.20 -16.85
N GLY A 31 5.52 6.97 -16.34
CA GLY A 31 6.62 6.03 -16.51
C GLY A 31 6.90 5.69 -17.98
N ILE A 32 5.86 5.43 -18.79
CA ILE A 32 6.03 5.14 -20.23
C ILE A 32 6.54 6.35 -21.03
N ARG A 33 6.47 7.56 -20.47
CA ARG A 33 6.98 8.80 -21.08
C ARG A 33 8.38 9.16 -20.59
N ASN A 34 8.95 8.39 -19.68
CA ASN A 34 10.31 8.65 -19.22
C ASN A 34 11.31 8.44 -20.36
N PRO A 35 12.39 9.22 -20.38
CA PRO A 35 13.49 9.00 -21.31
C PRO A 35 13.98 7.55 -21.27
N GLN A 36 14.06 6.92 -22.44
CA GLN A 36 14.55 5.55 -22.63
C GLN A 36 15.95 5.59 -23.28
N VAL A 37 16.71 4.52 -23.11
CA VAL A 37 17.96 4.32 -23.86
C VAL A 37 17.60 4.13 -25.33
N THR A 38 18.22 4.91 -26.20
CA THR A 38 18.10 4.78 -27.66
C THR A 38 19.43 4.30 -28.24
N TYR A 39 19.48 4.05 -29.56
CA TYR A 39 20.69 3.60 -30.24
C TYR A 39 21.00 4.52 -31.41
N ASP A 40 22.27 4.83 -31.62
CA ASP A 40 22.74 5.55 -32.80
C ASP A 40 22.71 4.65 -34.06
N ASN A 41 23.04 5.23 -35.22
CA ASN A 41 23.08 4.48 -36.48
C ASN A 41 24.18 3.41 -36.54
N ASN A 42 25.13 3.41 -35.59
CA ASN A 42 26.19 2.42 -35.44
C ASN A 42 25.85 1.37 -34.36
N GLY A 43 24.64 1.42 -33.79
CA GLY A 43 24.19 0.52 -32.74
C GLY A 43 24.79 0.80 -31.36
N GLN A 44 25.40 1.96 -31.13
CA GLN A 44 25.89 2.37 -29.82
C GLN A 44 24.74 2.92 -28.96
N PRO A 45 24.65 2.55 -27.67
CA PRO A 45 23.60 3.05 -26.78
C PRO A 45 23.80 4.53 -26.48
N ILE A 46 22.72 5.30 -26.61
CA ILE A 46 22.61 6.69 -26.19
C ILE A 46 21.78 6.70 -24.91
N TYR A 47 22.47 6.96 -23.79
CA TYR A 47 21.82 7.06 -22.50
C TYR A 47 21.12 8.42 -22.37
N PRO A 48 19.88 8.46 -21.84
CA PRO A 48 19.20 9.71 -21.61
C PRO A 48 19.88 10.52 -20.50
N GLU A 49 19.67 11.83 -20.50
CA GLU A 49 20.09 12.67 -19.38
C GLU A 49 19.42 12.20 -18.07
N PRO A 50 20.13 12.25 -16.92
CA PRO A 50 19.58 11.88 -15.64
C PRO A 50 18.33 12.68 -15.30
N TYR A 51 17.25 11.99 -14.95
CA TYR A 51 15.94 12.60 -14.68
C TYR A 51 15.33 12.10 -13.37
N VAL A 52 14.39 12.87 -12.83
CA VAL A 52 13.62 12.46 -11.64
C VAL A 52 12.45 11.58 -12.07
N ALA A 53 12.39 10.35 -11.55
CA ALA A 53 11.34 9.39 -11.82
C ALA A 53 10.04 9.79 -11.10
N MET A 54 9.30 10.72 -11.70
CA MET A 54 8.07 11.27 -11.11
C MET A 54 7.00 10.21 -10.85
N GLN A 55 6.97 9.11 -11.60
CA GLN A 55 6.01 8.02 -11.36
C GLN A 55 6.12 7.45 -9.95
N THR A 56 7.33 7.40 -9.39
CA THR A 56 7.58 6.89 -8.03
C THR A 56 6.84 7.71 -6.98
N TYR A 57 6.82 9.02 -7.14
CA TYR A 57 6.16 9.94 -6.22
C TYR A 57 4.64 9.89 -6.35
N VAL A 58 4.12 9.68 -7.56
CA VAL A 58 2.67 9.57 -7.79
C VAL A 58 2.12 8.26 -7.19
N ILE A 59 2.86 7.15 -7.29
CA ILE A 59 2.52 5.90 -6.58
C ILE A 59 2.49 6.13 -5.07
N LEU A 60 3.55 6.75 -4.53
CA LEU A 60 3.64 7.05 -3.10
C LEU A 60 2.50 7.96 -2.63
N LEU A 61 2.10 8.94 -3.43
CA LEU A 61 0.97 9.81 -3.14
C LEU A 61 -0.34 9.01 -3.02
N GLY A 62 -0.61 8.09 -3.94
CA GLY A 62 -1.78 7.20 -3.88
C GLY A 62 -1.80 6.40 -2.58
N ILE A 63 -0.69 5.74 -2.25
CA ILE A 63 -0.54 4.98 -0.98
C ILE A 63 -0.75 5.89 0.23
N THR A 64 -0.17 7.09 0.21
CA THR A 64 -0.27 8.07 1.30
C THR A 64 -1.71 8.51 1.55
N VAL A 65 -2.43 8.89 0.49
CA VAL A 65 -3.82 9.32 0.61
C VAL A 65 -4.69 8.19 1.17
N PHE A 66 -4.56 6.98 0.64
CA PHE A 66 -5.30 5.84 1.16
C PHE A 66 -4.97 5.54 2.63
N ALA A 67 -3.69 5.53 2.99
CA ALA A 67 -3.24 5.26 4.35
C ALA A 67 -3.82 6.29 5.35
N LEU A 68 -3.75 7.58 5.01
CA LEU A 68 -4.26 8.65 5.86
C LEU A 68 -5.79 8.62 5.98
N VAL A 69 -6.51 8.36 4.88
CA VAL A 69 -7.97 8.27 4.91
C VAL A 69 -8.45 7.05 5.69
N ALA A 70 -7.82 5.89 5.50
CA ALA A 70 -8.12 4.68 6.26
C ALA A 70 -7.86 4.87 7.76
N LEU A 71 -6.74 5.53 8.12
CA LEU A 71 -6.41 5.88 9.50
C LEU A 71 -7.46 6.81 10.11
N GLN A 72 -7.84 7.88 9.41
CA GLN A 72 -8.83 8.84 9.93
C GLN A 72 -10.21 8.20 10.08
N SER A 73 -10.62 7.34 9.14
CA SER A 73 -11.84 6.55 9.25
C SER A 73 -11.79 5.55 10.40
N LEU A 74 -10.64 4.91 10.65
CA LEU A 74 -10.43 4.02 11.79
C LEU A 74 -10.65 4.78 13.11
N LEU A 75 -10.00 5.92 13.27
CA LEU A 75 -10.11 6.75 14.47
C LEU A 75 -11.56 7.23 14.70
N LYS A 76 -12.25 7.65 13.64
CA LYS A 76 -13.68 8.03 13.72
C LYS A 76 -14.58 6.85 14.06
N ALA A 77 -14.35 5.68 13.46
CA ALA A 77 -15.14 4.48 13.74
C ALA A 77 -14.97 4.03 15.20
N LEU A 78 -13.76 4.18 15.76
CA LEU A 78 -13.48 3.96 17.18
C LEU A 78 -14.24 4.93 18.08
N ALA A 79 -14.17 6.23 17.80
CA ALA A 79 -14.87 7.25 18.57
C ALA A 79 -16.40 7.09 18.53
N ILE A 80 -16.96 6.53 17.46
CA ILE A 80 -18.39 6.18 17.39
C ILE A 80 -18.66 4.91 18.21
N ARG A 81 -17.82 3.88 18.07
CA ARG A 81 -17.97 2.61 18.80
C ARG A 81 -17.86 2.80 20.32
N SER A 82 -17.04 3.74 20.80
CA SER A 82 -16.90 4.01 22.24
C SER A 82 -18.15 4.64 22.86
N LYS A 83 -18.98 5.32 22.05
CA LYS A 83 -20.25 5.91 22.49
C LYS A 83 -21.41 4.93 22.37
N ASN A 84 -21.46 4.18 21.28
CA ASN A 84 -22.56 3.26 20.99
C ASN A 84 -22.05 2.01 20.25
N GLU A 85 -22.14 0.86 20.91
CA GLU A 85 -21.65 -0.40 20.35
C GLU A 85 -22.70 -1.06 19.44
N SER A 86 -22.86 -0.50 18.23
CA SER A 86 -23.66 -1.15 17.19
C SER A 86 -22.89 -2.24 16.42
N SER A 87 -23.61 -3.17 15.80
CA SER A 87 -23.02 -4.15 14.87
C SER A 87 -22.29 -3.47 13.70
N LEU A 88 -22.86 -2.41 13.12
CA LEU A 88 -22.23 -1.62 12.06
C LEU A 88 -20.95 -0.89 12.53
N ALA A 89 -20.92 -0.38 13.77
CA ALA A 89 -19.73 0.27 14.31
C ALA A 89 -18.55 -0.70 14.43
N ARG A 90 -18.82 -1.93 14.89
CA ARG A 90 -17.81 -3.01 14.95
C ARG A 90 -17.32 -3.41 13.57
N ALA A 91 -18.22 -3.53 12.59
CA ALA A 91 -17.85 -3.86 11.22
C ALA A 91 -17.00 -2.76 10.57
N SER A 92 -17.40 -1.49 10.72
CA SER A 92 -16.63 -0.34 10.22
C SER A 92 -15.24 -0.26 10.83
N HIS A 93 -15.12 -0.46 12.15
CA HIS A 93 -13.81 -0.52 12.81
C HIS A 93 -12.91 -1.60 12.22
N ARG A 94 -13.42 -2.83 12.04
CA ARG A 94 -12.64 -3.94 11.48
C ARG A 94 -12.23 -3.68 10.02
N PHE A 95 -13.15 -3.13 9.23
CA PHE A 95 -12.89 -2.76 7.84
C PHE A 95 -11.76 -1.73 7.74
N ASN A 96 -11.85 -0.65 8.52
CA ASN A 96 -10.81 0.38 8.54
C ASN A 96 -9.48 -0.12 9.09
N ASN A 97 -9.51 -1.02 10.09
CA ASN A 97 -8.30 -1.64 10.61
C ASN A 97 -7.59 -2.47 9.53
N LEU A 98 -8.36 -3.23 8.73
CA LEU A 98 -7.82 -3.95 7.58
C LEU A 98 -7.27 -2.97 6.52
N GLY A 99 -7.98 -1.88 6.23
CA GLY A 99 -7.49 -0.84 5.32
C GLY A 99 -6.15 -0.24 5.76
N VAL A 100 -5.99 0.03 7.06
CA VAL A 100 -4.70 0.47 7.62
C VAL A 100 -3.63 -0.60 7.45
N ILE A 101 -3.90 -1.88 7.76
CA ILE A 101 -2.92 -2.94 7.60
C ILE A 101 -2.48 -3.08 6.13
N LEU A 102 -3.43 -3.04 5.19
CA LEU A 102 -3.13 -3.13 3.76
C LEU A 102 -2.31 -1.94 3.27
N SER A 103 -2.56 -0.73 3.77
CA SER A 103 -1.78 0.44 3.38
C SER A 103 -0.34 0.39 3.90
N LEU A 104 -0.13 -0.15 5.11
CA LEU A 104 1.20 -0.40 5.67
C LEU A 104 1.97 -1.43 4.86
N LEU A 105 1.28 -2.50 4.44
CA LEU A 105 1.85 -3.51 3.56
C LEU A 105 2.24 -2.91 2.20
N ALA A 106 1.34 -2.15 1.58
CA ALA A 106 1.60 -1.48 0.30
C ALA A 106 2.79 -0.51 0.38
N GLY A 107 2.87 0.31 1.43
CA GLY A 107 4.01 1.21 1.67
C GLY A 107 5.34 0.46 1.86
N SER A 108 5.31 -0.69 2.53
CA SER A 108 6.49 -1.53 2.72
C SER A 108 6.95 -2.18 1.41
N ILE A 109 6.03 -2.75 0.63
CA ILE A 109 6.31 -3.32 -0.70
C ILE A 109 6.86 -2.23 -1.63
N PHE A 110 6.28 -1.03 -1.60
CA PHE A 110 6.76 0.10 -2.39
C PHE A 110 8.20 0.47 -2.04
N ALA A 111 8.56 0.56 -0.76
CA ALA A 111 9.93 0.90 -0.35
C ALA A 111 10.94 -0.18 -0.80
N ILE A 112 10.59 -1.46 -0.62
CA ILE A 112 11.42 -2.59 -1.08
C ILE A 112 11.54 -2.59 -2.61
N GLY A 113 10.44 -2.34 -3.33
CA GLY A 113 10.43 -2.29 -4.79
C GLY A 113 11.32 -1.19 -5.34
N ASN A 114 11.30 0.01 -4.74
CA ASN A 114 12.21 1.09 -5.12
C ASN A 114 13.67 0.75 -4.85
N PHE A 115 13.96 0.11 -3.70
CA PHE A 115 15.30 -0.35 -3.36
C PHE A 115 15.84 -1.39 -4.34
N LEU A 116 15.05 -2.42 -4.66
CA LEU A 116 15.44 -3.45 -5.62
C LEU A 116 15.56 -2.90 -7.05
N GLY A 117 14.65 -1.99 -7.44
CA GLY A 117 14.71 -1.31 -8.73
C GLY A 117 15.96 -0.44 -8.89
N ALA A 118 16.38 0.24 -7.83
CA ALA A 118 17.63 1.00 -7.80
C ALA A 118 18.89 0.12 -7.93
N TRP A 119 18.77 -1.19 -7.77
CA TRP A 119 19.87 -2.11 -7.99
C TRP A 119 19.95 -2.61 -9.42
N ASN A 120 18.78 -2.90 -10.00
CA ASN A 120 18.68 -3.58 -11.29
C ASN A 120 18.83 -2.62 -12.49
N SER A 121 18.78 -1.31 -12.25
CA SER A 121 18.71 -0.29 -13.30
C SER A 121 19.98 0.53 -13.51
N TYR A 122 21.08 0.27 -12.79
CA TYR A 122 22.21 1.21 -12.80
C TYR A 122 23.34 0.83 -13.76
N ASP A 123 23.38 1.59 -14.86
CA ASP A 123 24.63 1.94 -15.53
C ASP A 123 25.58 2.56 -14.47
N PRO A 124 26.78 1.98 -14.21
CA PRO A 124 27.50 2.23 -12.96
C PRO A 124 28.00 3.67 -12.70
N ASN A 125 27.96 4.63 -13.66
CA ASN A 125 29.04 5.63 -13.66
C ASN A 125 28.72 7.14 -13.76
N ASN A 126 27.49 7.68 -13.82
CA ASN A 126 27.39 9.17 -13.87
C ASN A 126 26.11 9.90 -13.39
N ASP A 127 25.13 9.24 -12.76
CA ASP A 127 23.98 9.97 -12.23
C ASP A 127 24.40 10.98 -11.13
N PRO A 128 24.00 12.27 -11.23
CA PRO A 128 24.25 13.25 -10.18
C PRO A 128 23.70 12.79 -8.83
N VAL A 129 24.44 13.07 -7.75
CA VAL A 129 24.08 12.68 -6.38
C VAL A 129 22.66 13.10 -6.02
N LEU A 130 22.22 14.29 -6.48
CA LEU A 130 20.86 14.78 -6.24
C LEU A 130 19.78 13.92 -6.91
N ILE A 131 20.00 13.49 -8.15
CA ILE A 131 19.03 12.66 -8.88
C ILE A 131 18.89 11.30 -8.22
N ARG A 132 20.01 10.70 -7.80
CA ARG A 132 19.99 9.45 -7.04
C ARG A 132 19.28 9.59 -5.68
N PHE A 133 19.51 10.70 -4.98
CA PHE A 133 18.77 11.02 -3.75
C PHE A 133 17.26 11.09 -4.01
N LEU A 134 16.84 11.79 -5.06
CA LEU A 134 15.42 11.95 -5.40
C LEU A 134 14.80 10.66 -5.94
N ASN A 135 15.49 9.80 -6.67
CA ASN A 135 14.87 8.61 -7.24
C ASN A 135 14.81 7.43 -6.25
N VAL A 136 15.76 7.35 -5.33
CA VAL A 136 15.93 6.17 -4.48
C VAL A 136 15.68 6.52 -3.01
N TYR A 137 16.49 7.42 -2.45
CA TYR A 137 16.53 7.66 -1.02
C TYR A 137 15.29 8.37 -0.49
N LEU A 138 14.89 9.48 -1.13
CA LEU A 138 13.77 10.29 -0.66
C LEU A 138 12.45 9.50 -0.65
N PRO A 139 12.06 8.75 -1.70
CA PRO A 139 10.85 7.93 -1.68
C PRO A 139 10.84 6.86 -0.57
N ILE A 140 11.98 6.20 -0.32
CA ILE A 140 12.11 5.18 0.73
C ILE A 140 11.94 5.81 2.13
N ILE A 141 12.58 6.95 2.36
CA ILE A 141 12.47 7.69 3.62
C ILE A 141 11.01 8.13 3.85
N LEU A 142 10.37 8.72 2.83
CA LEU A 142 8.99 9.17 2.93
C LEU A 142 8.00 8.01 3.17
N ALA A 143 8.17 6.89 2.47
CA ALA A 143 7.34 5.69 2.67
C ALA A 143 7.50 5.12 4.08
N THR A 144 8.73 5.04 4.58
CA THR A 144 9.02 4.58 5.95
C THR A 144 8.41 5.52 6.98
N ALA A 145 8.59 6.84 6.81
CA ALA A 145 8.03 7.85 7.71
C ALA A 145 6.49 7.76 7.77
N LEU A 146 5.84 7.56 6.62
CA LEU A 146 4.40 7.34 6.53
C LEU A 146 3.99 6.09 7.33
N VAL A 147 4.65 4.96 7.10
CA VAL A 147 4.33 3.69 7.76
C VAL A 147 4.48 3.80 9.28
N VAL A 148 5.58 4.38 9.76
CA VAL A 148 5.81 4.61 11.19
C VAL A 148 4.73 5.54 11.76
N PHE A 149 4.42 6.64 11.08
CA PHE A 149 3.39 7.58 11.51
C PHE A 149 2.02 6.91 11.64
N VAL A 150 1.62 6.11 10.65
CA VAL A 150 0.33 5.43 10.63
C VAL A 150 0.25 4.38 11.74
N ILE A 151 1.29 3.58 11.97
CA ILE A 151 1.32 2.59 13.06
C ILE A 151 1.21 3.27 14.43
N LEU A 152 2.02 4.29 14.68
CA LEU A 152 2.01 5.00 15.96
C LEU A 152 0.63 5.62 16.22
N ARG A 153 0.04 6.25 15.21
CA ARG A 153 -1.26 6.91 15.37
C ARG A 153 -2.43 5.92 15.45
N ALA A 154 -2.39 4.80 14.72
CA ALA A 154 -3.44 3.79 14.75
C ALA A 154 -3.45 2.96 16.04
N PHE A 155 -2.27 2.56 16.52
CA PHE A 155 -2.14 1.51 17.54
C PHE A 155 -1.55 2.00 18.87
N VAL A 156 -0.70 3.04 18.86
CA VAL A 156 0.00 3.50 20.07
C VAL A 156 -0.72 4.67 20.75
N PHE A 157 -1.04 5.72 20.00
CA PHE A 157 -1.61 6.95 20.56
C PHE A 157 -3.15 6.97 20.62
N ARG A 158 -3.80 5.80 20.52
CA ARG A 158 -5.27 5.66 20.52
C ARG A 158 -5.83 5.87 21.93
N LYS A 159 -6.69 6.90 22.09
CA LYS A 159 -7.34 7.24 23.37
C LYS A 159 -8.70 6.55 23.61
N ASP A 160 -9.41 6.15 22.55
CA ASP A 160 -10.85 5.81 22.61
C ASP A 160 -11.19 4.32 22.40
N ALA A 161 -10.46 3.38 23.02
CA ALA A 161 -10.77 1.96 22.87
C ALA A 161 -11.95 1.55 23.80
N PRO A 162 -13.09 1.06 23.25
CA PRO A 162 -14.28 0.66 24.03
C PRO A 162 -14.06 -0.57 24.92
N ASP A 163 -13.03 -1.36 24.60
CA ASP A 163 -12.68 -2.58 25.32
C ASP A 163 -11.87 -2.29 26.60
N ILE A 164 -11.73 -1.01 26.99
CA ILE A 164 -11.03 -0.55 28.19
C ILE A 164 -12.07 -0.20 29.27
N PRO A 165 -12.21 -1.02 30.34
CA PRO A 165 -13.00 -0.62 31.50
C PRO A 165 -12.41 0.64 32.11
N ASN A 166 -13.23 1.66 32.37
CA ASN A 166 -12.85 2.96 32.94
C ASN A 166 -12.25 2.93 34.36
N VAL A 167 -11.99 1.74 34.93
CA VAL A 167 -11.77 1.56 36.38
C VAL A 167 -10.28 1.61 36.76
N GLU A 168 -9.35 1.35 35.84
CA GLU A 168 -7.92 1.45 36.15
C GLU A 168 -7.16 2.16 35.02
N LYS A 169 -6.80 3.43 35.24
CA LYS A 169 -5.74 4.13 34.49
C LYS A 169 -4.40 3.51 34.87
N ASP A 170 -4.18 2.29 34.43
CA ASP A 170 -3.07 1.50 34.92
C ASP A 170 -1.85 1.63 33.99
N GLU A 171 -0.72 2.01 34.55
CA GLU A 171 0.58 2.11 33.88
C GLU A 171 0.94 0.82 33.09
N SER A 172 0.39 -0.31 33.55
CA SER A 172 0.47 -1.64 32.91
C SER A 172 -0.18 -1.69 31.52
N LEU A 173 -1.32 -1.02 31.31
CA LEU A 173 -2.02 -0.95 30.02
C LEU A 173 -1.30 -0.05 29.02
N ALA A 174 -0.74 1.07 29.50
CA ALA A 174 0.09 1.94 28.67
C ALA A 174 1.37 1.21 28.22
N LYS A 175 1.97 0.40 29.10
CA LYS A 175 3.10 -0.49 28.76
C LYS A 175 2.68 -1.54 27.71
N LEU A 176 1.49 -2.14 27.85
CA LEU A 176 0.96 -3.11 26.89
C LEU A 176 0.72 -2.47 25.50
N GLN A 177 0.12 -1.28 25.44
CA GLN A 177 -0.12 -0.56 24.19
C GLN A 177 1.18 -0.14 23.48
N ARG A 178 2.17 0.34 24.26
CA ARG A 178 3.52 0.62 23.74
C ARG A 178 4.18 -0.65 23.21
N ALA A 179 4.08 -1.77 23.91
CA ALA A 179 4.60 -3.05 23.45
C ALA A 179 3.94 -3.51 22.14
N VAL A 180 2.62 -3.39 22.00
CA VAL A 180 1.91 -3.71 20.74
C VAL A 180 2.41 -2.82 19.59
N GLY A 181 2.57 -1.51 19.82
CA GLY A 181 3.11 -0.60 18.83
C GLY A 181 4.51 -0.95 18.37
N LEU A 182 5.40 -1.20 19.33
CA LEU A 182 6.78 -1.59 19.07
C LEU A 182 6.86 -2.96 18.38
N ALA A 183 5.94 -3.87 18.67
CA ALA A 183 5.85 -5.17 18.00
C ALA A 183 5.60 -5.03 16.49
N TYR A 184 4.70 -4.14 16.09
CA TYR A 184 4.40 -3.88 14.67
C TYR A 184 5.44 -2.98 13.99
N ALA A 185 5.96 -1.97 14.70
CA ALA A 185 6.88 -1.00 14.12
C ALA A 185 8.33 -1.52 13.98
N SER A 186 8.80 -2.35 14.92
CA SER A 186 10.20 -2.79 14.99
C SER A 186 10.68 -3.46 13.71
N PRO A 187 9.98 -4.46 13.13
CA PRO A 187 10.42 -5.09 11.89
C PRO A 187 10.57 -4.08 10.74
N ILE A 188 9.61 -3.16 10.61
CA ILE A 188 9.57 -2.21 9.50
C ILE A 188 10.69 -1.17 9.61
N ILE A 189 10.89 -0.61 10.81
CA ILE A 189 11.98 0.35 11.06
C ILE A 189 13.33 -0.32 10.79
N GLY A 190 13.52 -1.55 11.27
CA GLY A 190 14.77 -2.28 11.04
C GLY A 190 15.02 -2.56 9.56
N THR A 191 13.98 -2.95 8.81
CA THR A 191 14.10 -3.13 7.35
C THR A 191 14.48 -1.83 6.65
N ALA A 192 13.87 -0.69 7.01
CA ALA A 192 14.23 0.60 6.43
C ALA A 192 15.68 0.99 6.73
N ILE A 193 16.15 0.80 7.98
CA ILE A 193 17.55 1.04 8.36
C ILE A 193 18.49 0.14 7.56
N ALA A 194 18.17 -1.14 7.42
CA ALA A 194 18.97 -2.11 6.67
C ALA A 194 19.07 -1.73 5.19
N ILE A 195 17.96 -1.32 4.58
CA ILE A 195 17.88 -0.87 3.19
C ILE A 195 18.72 0.39 2.97
N ILE A 196 18.55 1.42 3.81
CA ILE A 196 19.31 2.67 3.70
C ILE A 196 20.81 2.41 3.88
N PHE A 197 21.20 1.56 4.84
CA PHE A 197 22.58 1.14 5.02
C PHE A 197 23.13 0.45 3.77
N GLY A 198 22.39 -0.52 3.21
CA GLY A 198 22.79 -1.23 1.99
C GLY A 198 23.05 -0.29 0.81
N LEU A 199 22.16 0.69 0.61
CA LEU A 199 22.33 1.72 -0.43
C LEU A 199 23.55 2.62 -0.19
N ILE A 200 23.79 3.05 1.05
CA ILE A 200 24.95 3.89 1.38
C ILE A 200 26.25 3.13 1.12
N VAL A 201 26.32 1.86 1.50
CA VAL A 201 27.52 1.04 1.25
C VAL A 201 27.74 0.88 -0.25
N TYR A 202 26.70 0.55 -1.03
CA TYR A 202 26.78 0.51 -2.50
C TYR A 202 27.33 1.80 -3.09
N ASP A 203 26.84 2.94 -2.59
CA ASP A 203 27.21 4.24 -3.09
C ASP A 203 28.66 4.62 -2.81
N ILE A 204 29.23 4.16 -1.69
CA ILE A 204 30.61 4.39 -1.30
C ILE A 204 31.54 3.44 -2.07
N THR A 205 31.18 2.16 -2.16
CA THR A 205 32.07 1.15 -2.73
C THR A 205 32.05 1.14 -4.25
N LYS A 206 30.95 1.58 -4.89
CA LYS A 206 30.74 1.55 -6.35
C LYS A 206 30.97 0.17 -6.97
N THR A 207 30.90 -0.88 -6.16
CA THR A 207 31.00 -2.28 -6.56
C THR A 207 29.65 -2.94 -6.39
N ASP A 208 29.39 -4.00 -7.15
CA ASP A 208 28.31 -4.94 -6.81
C ASP A 208 28.40 -5.29 -5.33
N LEU A 209 27.26 -5.33 -4.64
CA LEU A 209 27.26 -5.63 -3.22
C LEU A 209 27.83 -7.02 -3.01
N ASP A 210 29.00 -7.06 -2.36
CA ASP A 210 29.57 -8.28 -1.82
C ASP A 210 28.48 -9.03 -1.05
N THR A 211 28.49 -10.36 -1.18
CA THR A 211 27.57 -11.27 -0.46
C THR A 211 27.56 -10.96 1.03
N TRP A 212 28.67 -10.49 1.59
CA TRP A 212 28.77 -10.04 2.98
C TRP A 212 27.87 -8.86 3.33
N ILE A 213 27.65 -7.91 2.42
CA ILE A 213 26.76 -6.77 2.70
C ILE A 213 25.30 -7.25 2.76
N TRP A 214 24.93 -8.21 1.91
CA TRP A 214 23.65 -8.90 2.02
C TRP A 214 23.48 -9.60 3.37
N VAL A 215 24.50 -10.29 3.86
CA VAL A 215 24.47 -10.90 5.20
C VAL A 215 24.22 -9.85 6.28
N VAL A 216 24.90 -8.69 6.22
CA VAL A 216 24.68 -7.60 7.19
C VAL A 216 23.24 -7.08 7.13
N ILE A 217 22.69 -6.86 5.94
CA ILE A 217 21.30 -6.44 5.75
C ILE A 217 20.34 -7.46 6.41
N GLN A 218 20.55 -8.76 6.15
CA GLN A 218 19.72 -9.82 6.73
C GLN A 218 19.83 -9.91 8.26
N VAL A 219 21.02 -9.66 8.83
CA VAL A 219 21.21 -9.61 10.28
C VAL A 219 20.42 -8.46 10.92
N ILE A 220 20.44 -7.26 10.31
CA ILE A 220 19.67 -6.11 10.81
C ILE A 220 18.15 -6.42 10.77
N ILE A 221 17.67 -6.99 9.67
CA ILE A 221 16.26 -7.39 9.49
C ILE A 221 15.88 -8.49 10.49
N ALA A 222 16.68 -9.54 10.61
CA ALA A 222 16.41 -10.64 11.54
C ALA A 222 16.35 -10.13 12.99
N THR A 223 17.27 -9.25 13.38
CA THR A 223 17.29 -8.63 14.72
C THR A 223 16.02 -7.82 14.97
N SER A 224 15.56 -7.05 13.99
CA SER A 224 14.35 -6.23 14.12
C SER A 224 13.07 -7.06 14.23
N ILE A 225 13.01 -8.20 13.52
CA ILE A 225 11.93 -9.20 13.62
C ILE A 225 11.95 -9.86 15.00
N ILE A 226 13.11 -10.26 15.50
CA ILE A 226 13.25 -10.85 16.84
C ILE A 226 12.78 -9.85 17.91
N LEU A 227 13.17 -8.59 17.82
CA LEU A 227 12.69 -7.55 18.74
C LEU A 227 11.16 -7.36 18.65
N GLY A 228 10.61 -7.29 17.44
CA GLY A 228 9.16 -7.16 17.22
C GLY A 228 8.37 -8.35 17.79
N THR A 229 8.86 -9.57 17.57
CA THR A 229 8.22 -10.79 18.09
C THR A 229 8.29 -10.87 19.62
N ARG A 230 9.37 -10.43 20.25
CA ARG A 230 9.46 -10.32 21.72
C ARG A 230 8.41 -9.35 22.28
N PHE A 231 8.25 -8.19 21.66
CA PHE A 231 7.20 -7.23 22.06
C PHE A 231 5.78 -7.80 21.84
N ALA A 232 5.56 -8.55 20.75
CA ALA A 232 4.28 -9.22 20.49
C ALA A 232 3.95 -10.29 21.55
N ALA A 233 4.96 -11.07 21.96
CA ALA A 233 4.81 -12.09 22.99
C ALA A 233 4.42 -11.48 24.35
N SER A 234 5.03 -10.34 24.72
CA SER A 234 4.67 -9.59 25.93
C SER A 234 3.24 -9.07 25.90
N ALA A 235 2.72 -8.69 24.73
CA ALA A 235 1.34 -8.21 24.58
C ALA A 235 0.28 -9.31 24.70
N LYS A 236 0.62 -10.57 24.42
CA LYS A 236 -0.31 -11.71 24.40
C LYS A 236 -0.67 -12.23 25.80
N GLN A 237 0.01 -11.78 26.85
CA GLN A 237 -0.23 -12.24 28.23
C GLN A 237 -1.51 -11.67 28.86
N ALA A 238 -2.27 -10.84 28.15
CA ALA A 238 -3.59 -10.37 28.57
C ALA A 238 -4.65 -11.49 28.43
N ARG A 239 -5.47 -11.65 29.48
CA ARG A 239 -6.40 -12.79 29.69
C ARG A 239 -7.21 -13.19 28.45
N PRO A 240 -7.37 -14.50 28.18
CA PRO A 240 -8.20 -14.98 27.09
C PRO A 240 -9.66 -14.59 27.31
N LEU A 241 -10.27 -13.97 26.29
CA LEU A 241 -11.70 -13.64 26.29
C LEU A 241 -12.52 -14.95 26.26
N PRO A 242 -13.66 -15.00 26.96
CA PRO A 242 -14.51 -16.19 27.00
C PRO A 242 -14.99 -16.59 25.58
N PRO A 243 -15.05 -17.89 25.28
CA PRO A 243 -15.46 -18.38 23.96
C PRO A 243 -16.90 -17.96 23.65
N ARG A 244 -17.08 -17.33 22.49
CA ARG A 244 -18.34 -16.77 22.05
C ARG A 244 -19.34 -17.88 21.69
N GLU A 245 -20.58 -17.76 22.18
CA GLU A 245 -21.64 -18.74 21.92
C GLU A 245 -21.93 -18.93 20.43
N ARG A 246 -22.07 -20.19 20.00
CA ARG A 246 -22.38 -20.57 18.61
C ARG A 246 -23.90 -20.41 18.38
N ARG A 247 -24.29 -19.43 17.56
CA ARG A 247 -25.69 -19.25 17.12
C ARG A 247 -25.96 -20.03 15.84
N SER A 248 -27.14 -20.63 15.69
CA SER A 248 -27.59 -21.29 14.47
C SER A 248 -27.76 -20.27 13.32
N GLY A 249 -27.55 -20.68 12.07
CA GLY A 249 -27.60 -19.79 10.90
C GLY A 249 -26.31 -19.01 10.59
N VAL A 250 -25.31 -19.04 11.49
CA VAL A 250 -24.00 -18.40 11.29
C VAL A 250 -23.24 -18.99 10.08
N ALA A 251 -23.43 -20.28 9.78
CA ALA A 251 -22.74 -20.97 8.69
C ALA A 251 -23.07 -20.37 7.30
N ALA A 252 -24.35 -20.19 6.97
CA ALA A 252 -24.78 -19.64 5.69
C ALA A 252 -24.32 -18.17 5.50
N VAL A 253 -24.39 -17.37 6.56
CA VAL A 253 -23.90 -15.98 6.55
C VAL A 253 -22.38 -15.92 6.41
N SER A 254 -21.65 -16.86 7.02
CA SER A 254 -20.19 -16.94 6.90
C SER A 254 -19.73 -17.37 5.50
N LEU A 255 -20.45 -18.28 4.84
CA LEU A 255 -20.10 -18.74 3.49
C LEU A 255 -20.26 -17.62 2.46
N ASN A 256 -21.42 -16.96 2.43
CA ASN A 256 -21.66 -15.82 1.53
C ASN A 256 -20.68 -14.67 1.78
N PHE A 257 -20.25 -14.49 3.04
CA PHE A 257 -19.23 -13.50 3.39
C PHE A 257 -17.86 -13.84 2.81
N VAL A 258 -17.40 -15.09 2.95
CA VAL A 258 -16.12 -15.52 2.37
C VAL A 258 -16.17 -15.36 0.85
N LEU A 259 -17.24 -15.79 0.20
CA LEU A 259 -17.41 -15.64 -1.25
C LEU A 259 -17.37 -14.17 -1.68
N SER A 260 -18.05 -13.28 -0.94
CA SER A 260 -18.03 -11.83 -1.23
C SER A 260 -16.63 -11.22 -1.06
N ILE A 261 -15.86 -11.68 -0.06
CA ILE A 261 -14.46 -11.24 0.12
C ILE A 261 -13.61 -11.71 -1.05
N VAL A 262 -13.67 -12.99 -1.38
CA VAL A 262 -12.87 -13.58 -2.48
C VAL A 262 -13.19 -12.88 -3.80
N PHE A 263 -14.49 -12.69 -4.08
CA PHE A 263 -14.95 -11.93 -5.24
C PHE A 263 -14.40 -10.50 -5.23
N GLY A 264 -14.57 -9.78 -4.12
CA GLY A 264 -14.09 -8.39 -4.00
C GLY A 264 -12.58 -8.27 -4.21
N VAL A 265 -11.78 -9.17 -3.62
CA VAL A 265 -10.31 -9.20 -3.79
C VAL A 265 -9.93 -9.50 -5.23
N ALA A 266 -10.53 -10.53 -5.84
CA ALA A 266 -10.24 -10.92 -7.22
C ALA A 266 -10.57 -9.79 -8.21
N VAL A 267 -11.75 -9.17 -8.06
CA VAL A 267 -12.20 -8.09 -8.96
C VAL A 267 -11.35 -6.83 -8.78
N LEU A 268 -10.95 -6.48 -7.54
CA LEU A 268 -10.01 -5.37 -7.31
C LEU A 268 -8.65 -5.66 -7.96
N PHE A 269 -8.11 -6.85 -7.79
CA PHE A 269 -6.85 -7.22 -8.43
C PHE A 269 -6.93 -7.14 -9.96
N MET A 270 -8.02 -7.65 -10.56
CA MET A 270 -8.27 -7.52 -11.99
C MET A 270 -8.37 -6.06 -12.42
N SER A 271 -9.08 -5.22 -11.67
CA SER A 271 -9.22 -3.79 -11.99
C SER A 271 -7.87 -3.06 -12.02
N PHE A 272 -6.99 -3.32 -11.05
CA PHE A 272 -5.64 -2.73 -11.06
C PHE A 272 -4.79 -3.27 -12.20
N SER A 273 -4.83 -4.58 -12.45
CA SER A 273 -4.05 -5.23 -13.50
C SER A 273 -4.47 -4.80 -14.90
N LEU A 274 -5.77 -4.84 -15.20
CA LEU A 274 -6.32 -4.43 -16.49
C LEU A 274 -6.16 -2.93 -16.73
N GLY A 275 -6.32 -2.11 -15.69
CA GLY A 275 -6.03 -0.68 -15.78
C GLY A 275 -4.57 -0.44 -16.16
N ALA A 276 -3.64 -1.13 -15.47
CA ALA A 276 -2.22 -1.02 -15.74
C ALA A 276 -1.90 -1.42 -17.19
N GLN A 277 -2.44 -2.54 -17.65
CA GLN A 277 -2.29 -3.02 -19.04
C GLN A 277 -2.87 -2.04 -20.06
N ALA A 278 -4.02 -1.43 -19.77
CA ALA A 278 -4.62 -0.44 -20.65
C ALA A 278 -3.74 0.81 -20.80
N VAL A 279 -3.11 1.28 -19.73
CA VAL A 279 -2.18 2.42 -19.83
C VAL A 279 -0.88 2.00 -20.52
N ASP A 280 -0.36 0.82 -20.20
CA ASP A 280 0.87 0.27 -20.78
C ASP A 280 0.72 0.00 -22.29
N SER A 281 -0.47 -0.37 -22.76
CA SER A 281 -0.76 -0.58 -24.19
C SER A 281 -0.62 0.67 -25.05
N LEU A 282 -0.55 1.86 -24.44
CA LEU A 282 -0.24 3.09 -25.15
C LEU A 282 1.21 3.10 -25.65
N LEU A 283 2.10 2.36 -25.00
CA LEU A 283 3.48 2.19 -25.43
C LEU A 283 3.55 1.00 -26.41
N TYR A 284 4.04 1.23 -27.61
CA TYR A 284 4.23 0.17 -28.60
C TYR A 284 5.60 0.27 -29.27
N TRP A 285 6.11 -0.88 -29.70
CA TRP A 285 7.33 -0.96 -30.49
C TRP A 285 6.95 -1.09 -31.97
N PRO A 286 7.55 -0.28 -32.87
CA PRO A 286 7.32 -0.43 -34.30
C PRO A 286 7.77 -1.81 -34.77
N GLU A 287 7.10 -2.38 -35.77
CA GLU A 287 7.54 -3.63 -36.39
C GLU A 287 8.88 -3.44 -37.09
N TRP A 288 9.83 -4.34 -36.84
CA TRP A 288 11.13 -4.31 -37.52
C TRP A 288 10.95 -4.56 -39.02
N ARG A 289 11.70 -3.82 -39.85
CA ARG A 289 11.73 -3.99 -41.30
C ARG A 289 13.18 -4.13 -41.77
N GLU A 290 13.41 -4.98 -42.76
CA GLU A 290 14.74 -5.17 -43.33
C GLU A 290 15.26 -3.85 -43.91
N GLY A 291 16.45 -3.43 -43.48
CA GLY A 291 17.05 -2.13 -43.81
C GLY A 291 16.62 -0.96 -42.91
N MET A 292 15.77 -1.16 -41.90
CA MET A 292 15.42 -0.13 -40.93
C MET A 292 16.64 0.20 -40.04
N PRO A 293 17.01 1.49 -39.91
CA PRO A 293 18.06 1.88 -38.98
C PRO A 293 17.60 1.66 -37.53
N GLN A 294 18.53 1.28 -36.64
CA GLN A 294 18.23 1.04 -35.22
C GLN A 294 17.64 2.27 -34.52
N SER A 295 17.98 3.48 -35.00
CA SER A 295 17.42 4.74 -34.52
C SER A 295 15.90 4.90 -34.80
N GLU A 296 15.33 4.16 -35.75
CA GLU A 296 13.89 4.12 -36.01
C GLU A 296 13.15 3.04 -35.19
N TYR A 297 13.88 2.05 -34.66
CA TYR A 297 13.35 1.00 -33.80
C TYR A 297 13.29 1.44 -32.33
N VAL A 298 12.56 2.53 -32.08
CA VAL A 298 12.35 3.12 -30.76
C VAL A 298 10.89 3.04 -30.35
N ALA A 299 10.63 2.89 -29.04
CA ALA A 299 9.27 2.84 -28.51
C ALA A 299 8.50 4.12 -28.86
N LYS A 300 7.25 3.96 -29.29
CA LYS A 300 6.35 5.04 -29.67
C LYS A 300 5.13 5.03 -28.76
N LEU A 301 4.53 6.20 -28.61
CA LEU A 301 3.33 6.39 -27.81
C LEU A 301 2.12 6.59 -28.72
N SER A 302 1.05 5.85 -28.49
CA SER A 302 -0.23 6.07 -29.17
C SER A 302 -1.01 7.22 -28.52
N ASP A 303 -1.88 7.86 -29.30
CA ASP A 303 -2.76 8.90 -28.79
C ASP A 303 -3.84 8.34 -27.83
N LEU A 304 -4.24 9.18 -26.88
CA LEU A 304 -5.38 8.91 -25.99
C LEU A 304 -6.68 9.07 -26.78
N THR A 305 -7.10 8.01 -27.45
CA THR A 305 -8.35 8.01 -28.24
C THR A 305 -9.55 7.64 -27.39
N PHE A 306 -10.75 8.05 -27.83
CA PHE A 306 -12.00 7.61 -27.23
C PHE A 306 -12.17 6.08 -27.31
N GLY A 307 -11.70 5.46 -28.40
CA GLY A 307 -11.74 4.01 -28.58
C GLY A 307 -10.92 3.24 -27.54
N TRP A 308 -9.70 3.70 -27.29
CA TRP A 308 -8.85 3.18 -26.20
C TRP A 308 -9.52 3.33 -24.83
N PHE A 309 -10.06 4.51 -24.55
CA PHE A 309 -10.72 4.76 -23.26
C PHE A 309 -11.87 3.79 -23.02
N VAL A 310 -12.74 3.59 -24.00
CA VAL A 310 -13.92 2.73 -23.84
C VAL A 310 -13.57 1.25 -23.84
N SER A 311 -12.61 0.83 -24.68
CA SER A 311 -12.32 -0.60 -24.89
C SER A 311 -11.35 -1.16 -23.86
N ASP A 312 -10.35 -0.38 -23.46
CA ASP A 312 -9.23 -0.86 -22.65
C ASP A 312 -9.31 -0.32 -21.21
N PHE A 313 -9.51 0.99 -21.05
CA PHE A 313 -9.42 1.64 -19.74
C PHE A 313 -10.72 1.56 -18.91
N LEU A 314 -11.87 1.83 -19.53
CA LEU A 314 -13.17 1.93 -18.88
C LEU A 314 -13.64 0.61 -18.24
N PRO A 315 -13.42 -0.59 -18.82
CA PRO A 315 -13.76 -1.86 -18.16
C PRO A 315 -13.06 -2.03 -16.80
N ALA A 316 -11.78 -1.67 -16.73
CA ALA A 316 -11.01 -1.73 -15.48
C ALA A 316 -11.59 -0.80 -14.40
N LEU A 317 -12.02 0.41 -14.79
CA LEU A 317 -12.71 1.35 -13.90
C LEU A 317 -14.08 0.81 -13.44
N PHE A 318 -14.86 0.18 -14.33
CA PHE A 318 -16.14 -0.43 -13.94
C PHE A 318 -15.96 -1.56 -12.93
N LEU A 319 -14.93 -2.39 -13.09
CA LEU A 319 -14.60 -3.44 -12.12
C LEU A 319 -14.29 -2.85 -10.74
N LEU A 320 -13.54 -1.73 -10.68
CA LEU A 320 -13.27 -1.02 -9.43
C LEU A 320 -14.57 -0.59 -8.74
N LEU A 321 -15.42 0.13 -9.48
CA LEU A 321 -16.67 0.68 -8.95
C LEU A 321 -17.63 -0.43 -8.51
N LEU A 322 -17.67 -1.55 -9.25
CA LEU A 322 -18.49 -2.72 -8.91
C LEU A 322 -17.99 -3.38 -7.62
N ALA A 323 -16.68 -3.56 -7.47
CA ALA A 323 -16.10 -4.11 -6.25
C ALA A 323 -16.36 -3.20 -5.04
N GLU A 324 -16.16 -1.89 -5.17
CA GLU A 324 -16.43 -0.93 -4.10
C GLU A 324 -17.90 -0.89 -3.71
N PHE A 325 -18.80 -0.88 -4.69
CA PHE A 325 -20.23 -0.95 -4.45
C PHE A 325 -20.60 -2.24 -3.71
N GLY A 326 -20.06 -3.39 -4.15
CA GLY A 326 -20.26 -4.68 -3.51
C GLY A 326 -19.78 -4.69 -2.05
N ILE A 327 -18.56 -4.23 -1.78
CA ILE A 327 -17.98 -4.14 -0.44
C ILE A 327 -18.84 -3.22 0.45
N TYR A 328 -19.21 -2.04 -0.04
CA TYR A 328 -20.03 -1.09 0.71
C TYR A 328 -21.41 -1.67 1.04
N ARG A 329 -22.11 -2.25 0.06
CA ARG A 329 -23.45 -2.80 0.25
C ARG A 329 -23.46 -4.02 1.17
N THR A 330 -22.50 -4.93 1.01
CA THR A 330 -22.40 -6.12 1.88
C THR A 330 -22.11 -5.75 3.33
N LEU A 331 -21.24 -4.76 3.58
CA LEU A 331 -20.99 -4.23 4.92
C LEU A 331 -22.24 -3.62 5.56
N LEU A 332 -23.03 -2.87 4.79
CA LEU A 332 -24.27 -2.28 5.30
C LEU A 332 -25.37 -3.31 5.54
N ILE A 333 -25.71 -4.13 4.55
CA ILE A 333 -26.83 -5.08 4.63
C ILE A 333 -26.62 -6.05 5.80
N ARG A 334 -25.38 -6.46 6.06
CA ARG A 334 -25.06 -7.42 7.12
C ARG A 334 -25.14 -6.83 8.53
N ASN A 335 -24.87 -5.54 8.68
CA ASN A 335 -24.64 -4.93 9.99
C ASN A 335 -25.62 -3.79 10.32
N LEU A 336 -26.58 -3.49 9.44
CA LEU A 336 -27.73 -2.69 9.80
C LEU A 336 -28.72 -3.60 10.54
N GLU A 337 -28.95 -3.31 11.81
CA GLU A 337 -30.05 -3.91 12.56
C GLU A 337 -31.37 -3.48 11.93
N LYS A 338 -32.25 -4.44 11.59
CA LYS A 338 -33.62 -4.11 11.21
C LYS A 338 -34.27 -3.47 12.43
N THR A 339 -34.73 -2.23 12.30
CA THR A 339 -35.77 -1.70 13.19
C THR A 339 -36.92 -2.71 13.13
N GLN A 340 -37.24 -3.31 14.27
CA GLN A 340 -38.47 -4.05 14.46
C GLN A 340 -39.57 -2.98 14.50
N ASP A 341 -40.22 -2.76 13.35
CA ASP A 341 -41.54 -2.12 13.30
C ASP A 341 -42.61 -3.19 13.43
#